data_AF-A0A956Z1F3-F1
#
_entry.id   AF-A0A956Z1F3-F1
#
_cell.length_a   1.000
_cell.length_b   1.000
_cell.length_c   1.000
_cell.angle_alpha   90.00
_cell.angle_beta   90.00
_cell.angle_gamma   90.00
#
_symmetry.space_group_name_H-M   'P 1'
#
loop_
_entity.id
_entity.type
_entity.pdbx_description
1 polymer ?
#
loop_
_entity_poly.entity_id
_entity_poly.type
_entity_poly.pdbx_seq_one_letter_code
_entity_poly.pdbx_strand_id
1 'polypeptide(L)'
;MITREISVRTFTQQLILDIWDGYAEKIGPQQAQIRPQGRLVFELLGQLQGGQLSEFPKPIRLLVRATQGGYYGFFGEVRLPNGNRRNASFLAPGTYRLRISEVDGLYQSVDQDVVLPTPKVPYKIALEPGSTYPYLPTSTGFRGLVKAAALPLAGAHVQVSGFPCSTLTDRAGGWQYYFAEPDSSGAGLPPFVEIVVTHPETAVILRRNEVITTRKIVPIADFTF
;
A
#
# COMPACT_ATOMS: atom_id res chain seq x y z
N MET A 1 -24.29 27.10 42.86
CA MET A 1 -23.57 27.30 41.59
C MET A 1 -22.56 26.16 41.48
N ILE A 2 -22.76 25.19 40.58
CA ILE A 2 -21.89 24.00 40.47
C ILE A 2 -20.90 24.27 39.34
N THR A 3 -19.64 24.52 39.69
CA THR A 3 -18.55 24.67 38.73
C THR A 3 -18.15 23.29 38.22
N ARG A 4 -18.48 22.96 36.97
CA ARG A 4 -17.96 21.75 36.31
C ARG A 4 -16.52 22.01 35.89
N GLU A 5 -15.56 21.32 36.50
CA GLU A 5 -14.20 21.22 35.96
C GLU A 5 -14.24 20.46 34.62
N ILE A 6 -13.94 21.18 33.53
CA ILE A 6 -13.69 20.56 32.23
C ILE A 6 -12.24 20.09 32.25
N SER A 7 -12.03 18.82 32.54
CA SER A 7 -10.70 18.20 32.45
C SER A 7 -10.35 18.01 30.96
N VAL A 8 -9.52 18.91 30.42
CA VAL A 8 -9.02 18.81 29.05
C VAL A 8 -7.94 17.73 29.02
N ARG A 9 -8.26 16.56 28.46
CA ARG A 9 -7.26 15.51 28.21
C ARG A 9 -6.46 15.85 26.96
N THR A 10 -5.20 16.23 27.15
CA THR A 10 -4.27 16.44 26.04
C THR A 10 -3.81 15.08 25.51
N PHE A 11 -4.21 14.72 24.29
CA PHE A 11 -3.72 13.51 23.63
C PHE A 11 -2.43 13.83 22.90
N THR A 12 -1.32 13.18 23.30
CA THR A 12 -0.06 13.29 22.56
C THR A 12 -0.09 12.36 21.37
N GLN A 13 0.13 12.90 20.18
CA GLN A 13 0.21 12.12 18.95
C GLN A 13 1.44 11.21 18.99
N GLN A 14 1.24 9.92 18.76
CA GLN A 14 2.28 8.89 18.80
C GLN A 14 2.72 8.41 17.42
N LEU A 15 1.95 8.66 16.36
CA LEU A 15 2.32 8.36 14.98
C LEU A 15 1.53 9.25 14.03
N ILE A 16 2.18 9.67 12.94
CA ILE A 16 1.58 10.46 11.86
C ILE A 16 1.87 9.76 10.53
N LEU A 17 0.83 9.49 9.76
CA LEU A 17 0.92 8.92 8.43
C LEU A 17 0.34 9.90 7.42
N ASP A 18 1.08 10.17 6.37
CA ASP A 18 0.67 10.89 5.18
C ASP A 18 0.44 9.85 4.08
N ILE A 19 -0.83 9.51 3.84
CA ILE A 19 -1.21 8.43 2.93
C ILE A 19 -1.93 9.03 1.73
N TRP A 20 -1.56 8.57 0.53
CA TRP A 20 -2.18 9.02 -0.71
C TRP A 20 -2.35 7.85 -1.70
N ASP A 21 -3.16 8.10 -2.71
CA ASP A 21 -3.39 7.23 -3.84
C ASP A 21 -2.22 7.37 -4.83
N GLY A 22 -1.33 6.38 -4.83
CA GLY A 22 -0.12 6.39 -5.63
C GLY A 22 -0.39 6.30 -7.14
N TYR A 23 -1.49 5.68 -7.54
CA TYR A 23 -1.87 5.61 -8.96
C TYR A 23 -2.43 6.94 -9.44
N ALA A 24 -3.41 7.48 -8.71
CA ALA A 24 -4.04 8.74 -9.08
C ALA A 24 -3.04 9.91 -9.12
N GLU A 25 -2.02 9.91 -8.25
CA GLU A 25 -0.90 10.86 -8.30
C GLU A 25 -0.09 10.75 -9.60
N LYS A 26 0.18 9.53 -10.08
CA LYS A 26 0.98 9.28 -11.28
C LYS A 26 0.25 9.61 -12.59
N ILE A 27 -1.08 9.42 -12.63
CA ILE A 27 -1.89 9.60 -13.84
C ILE A 27 -2.66 10.93 -13.88
N GLY A 28 -2.84 11.59 -12.74
CA GLY A 28 -3.58 12.83 -12.66
C GLY A 28 -2.79 14.04 -13.19
N PRO A 29 -3.47 15.14 -13.57
CA PRO A 29 -2.79 16.42 -13.73
C PRO A 29 -2.05 16.74 -12.43
N GLN A 30 -0.82 17.26 -12.53
CA GLN A 30 0.24 17.43 -11.51
C GLN A 30 -0.12 18.10 -10.15
N GLN A 31 -1.35 18.08 -9.67
CA GLN A 31 -1.81 18.92 -8.57
C GLN A 31 -2.65 18.15 -7.55
N ALA A 32 -2.05 18.02 -6.36
CA ALA A 32 -2.53 17.48 -5.09
C ALA A 32 -2.40 15.96 -4.89
N GLN A 33 -1.76 15.57 -3.76
CA GLN A 33 -1.82 14.21 -3.23
C GLN A 33 -3.28 13.82 -3.01
N ILE A 34 -3.78 12.92 -3.86
CA ILE A 34 -5.16 12.43 -3.78
C ILE A 34 -5.25 11.47 -2.59
N ARG A 35 -6.19 11.72 -1.66
CA ARG A 35 -6.36 10.86 -0.49
C ARG A 35 -7.01 9.54 -0.89
N PRO A 36 -6.60 8.41 -0.28
CA PRO A 36 -7.19 7.13 -0.58
C PRO A 36 -8.67 7.10 -0.18
N GLN A 37 -9.47 6.43 -1.00
CA GLN A 37 -10.89 6.20 -0.72
C GLN A 37 -11.09 4.93 0.14
N GLY A 38 -12.31 4.72 0.63
CA GLY A 38 -12.63 3.51 1.39
C GLY A 38 -12.13 3.53 2.84
N ARG A 39 -12.20 2.37 3.50
CA ARG A 39 -11.90 2.25 4.93
C ARG A 39 -10.55 1.61 5.15
N LEU A 40 -9.55 2.44 5.51
CA LEU A 40 -8.24 1.94 5.91
C LEU A 40 -8.24 1.28 7.30
N VAL A 41 -7.47 0.21 7.43
CA VAL A 41 -7.21 -0.56 8.63
C VAL A 41 -5.71 -0.56 8.89
N PHE A 42 -5.34 -0.33 10.15
CA PHE A 42 -3.95 -0.17 10.59
C PHE A 42 -3.63 -1.22 11.64
N GLU A 43 -2.74 -2.15 11.34
CA GLU A 43 -2.47 -3.32 12.19
C GLU A 43 -0.97 -3.48 12.43
N LEU A 44 -0.54 -3.44 13.69
CA LEU A 44 0.82 -3.81 14.05
C LEU A 44 0.95 -5.31 13.99
N LEU A 45 1.91 -5.79 13.20
CA LEU A 45 2.21 -7.22 13.04
C LEU A 45 3.19 -7.72 14.10
N GLY A 46 4.09 -6.85 14.56
CA GLY A 46 5.14 -7.20 15.51
C GLY A 46 6.13 -6.05 15.70
N GLN A 47 7.11 -6.28 16.55
CA GLN A 47 8.21 -5.33 16.82
C GLN A 47 9.49 -5.82 16.14
N LEU A 48 10.23 -4.92 15.53
CA LEU A 48 11.57 -5.23 15.03
C LEU A 48 12.58 -5.19 16.17
N GLN A 49 13.28 -6.29 16.39
CA GLN A 49 14.33 -6.45 17.38
C GLN A 49 15.59 -6.99 16.69
N GLY A 50 16.67 -6.22 16.69
CA GLY A 50 17.90 -6.59 15.96
C GLY A 50 17.69 -6.78 14.45
N GLY A 51 16.72 -6.08 13.86
CA GLY A 51 16.35 -6.22 12.44
C GLY A 51 15.43 -7.39 12.11
N GLN A 52 15.14 -8.27 13.07
CA GLN A 52 14.18 -9.36 12.91
C GLN A 52 12.80 -8.97 13.44
N LEU A 53 11.75 -9.37 12.73
CA LEU A 53 10.38 -9.15 13.18
C LEU A 53 10.00 -10.18 14.24
N SER A 54 9.83 -9.74 15.49
CA SER A 54 9.16 -10.50 16.53
C SER A 54 7.65 -10.31 16.37
N GLU A 55 7.00 -11.24 15.68
CA GLU A 55 5.56 -11.18 15.40
C GLU A 55 4.72 -11.29 16.67
N PHE A 56 3.60 -10.55 16.70
CA PHE A 56 2.56 -10.78 17.68
C PHE A 56 1.76 -12.03 17.33
N PRO A 57 1.24 -12.78 18.33
CA PRO A 57 0.39 -13.93 18.06
C PRO A 57 -0.82 -13.60 17.19
N LYS A 58 -1.34 -12.37 17.32
CA LYS A 58 -2.35 -11.78 16.45
C LYS A 58 -2.07 -10.28 16.29
N PRO A 59 -2.36 -9.69 15.12
CA PRO A 59 -2.14 -8.27 14.91
C PRO A 59 -2.91 -7.38 15.89
N ILE A 60 -2.29 -6.27 16.30
CA ILE A 60 -2.91 -5.25 17.16
C ILE A 60 -3.38 -4.10 16.29
N ARG A 61 -4.67 -3.79 16.30
CA ARG A 61 -5.21 -2.71 15.47
C ARG A 61 -4.99 -1.34 16.12
N LEU A 62 -4.38 -0.42 15.40
CA LEU A 62 -4.29 0.99 15.79
C LEU A 62 -5.62 1.68 15.52
N LEU A 63 -6.13 2.45 16.49
CA LEU A 63 -7.28 3.32 16.30
C LEU A 63 -6.79 4.70 15.84
N VAL A 64 -6.66 4.81 14.53
CA VAL A 64 -6.15 5.99 13.83
C VAL A 64 -7.31 6.92 13.48
N ARG A 65 -7.08 8.24 13.51
CA ARG A 65 -8.05 9.27 13.17
C ARG A 65 -7.51 10.14 12.04
N ALA A 66 -8.35 10.46 11.06
CA ALA A 66 -8.02 11.47 10.06
C ALA A 66 -7.99 12.86 10.72
N THR A 67 -6.98 13.67 10.41
CA THR A 67 -6.87 15.07 10.81
C THR A 67 -7.51 15.97 9.76
N GLN A 68 -7.73 17.25 10.09
CA GLN A 68 -8.24 18.23 9.12
C GLN A 68 -7.31 18.42 7.91
N GLY A 69 -6.00 18.17 8.06
CA GLY A 69 -5.03 18.21 6.96
C GLY A 69 -4.97 16.95 6.10
N GLY A 70 -5.85 15.96 6.36
CA GLY A 70 -5.86 14.68 5.63
C GLY A 70 -4.80 13.67 6.07
N TYR A 71 -4.08 13.94 7.17
CA TYR A 71 -3.16 12.98 7.77
C TYR A 71 -3.90 11.97 8.63
N TYR A 72 -3.29 10.83 8.85
CA TYR A 72 -3.77 9.79 9.75
C TYR A 72 -2.95 9.82 11.04
N GLY A 73 -3.57 10.24 12.13
CA GLY A 73 -2.95 10.37 13.45
C GLY A 73 -3.33 9.24 14.40
N PHE A 74 -2.33 8.63 15.01
CA PHE A 74 -2.51 7.67 16.11
C PHE A 74 -2.19 8.34 17.45
N PHE A 75 -3.11 8.21 18.41
CA PHE A 75 -3.05 8.91 19.69
C PHE A 75 -2.96 7.94 20.90
N GLY A 76 -2.36 6.78 20.67
CA GLY A 76 -2.13 5.79 21.72
C GLY A 76 -3.36 4.95 22.09
N GLU A 77 -4.36 4.81 21.21
CA GLU A 77 -5.52 3.93 21.43
C GLU A 77 -5.47 2.73 20.46
N VAL A 78 -5.51 1.52 20.99
CA VAL A 78 -5.51 0.29 20.19
C VAL A 78 -6.76 -0.55 20.43
N ARG A 79 -7.06 -1.43 19.48
CA ARG A 79 -7.98 -2.55 19.64
C ARG A 79 -7.19 -3.85 19.62
N LEU A 80 -7.27 -4.58 20.72
CA LEU A 80 -6.64 -5.87 20.89
C LEU A 80 -7.38 -6.96 20.08
N PRO A 81 -6.76 -8.13 19.84
CA PRO A 81 -7.38 -9.22 19.09
C PRO A 81 -8.70 -9.75 19.67
N ASN A 82 -8.95 -9.54 20.97
CA ASN A 82 -10.22 -9.87 21.63
C ASN A 82 -11.30 -8.79 21.44
N GLY A 83 -11.04 -7.73 20.67
CA GLY A 83 -11.96 -6.62 20.43
C GLY A 83 -11.89 -5.49 21.47
N ASN A 84 -11.22 -5.69 22.60
CA ASN A 84 -11.14 -4.69 23.66
C ASN A 84 -10.31 -3.48 23.22
N ARG A 85 -10.79 -2.29 23.55
CA ARG A 85 -10.03 -1.06 23.40
C ARG A 85 -9.13 -0.85 24.61
N ARG A 86 -7.89 -0.44 24.38
CA ARG A 86 -6.93 -0.13 25.46
C ARG A 86 -6.01 1.01 25.03
N ASN A 87 -5.48 1.74 26.01
CA ASN A 87 -4.34 2.58 25.76
C ASN A 87 -3.10 1.73 25.38
N ALA A 88 -2.29 2.24 24.46
CA ALA A 88 -1.12 1.60 23.90
C ALA A 88 0.13 1.65 24.80
N SER A 89 0.03 2.12 26.05
CA SER A 89 1.14 2.25 26.99
C SER A 89 1.87 0.94 27.32
N PHE A 90 1.30 -0.23 26.98
CA PHE A 90 1.96 -1.52 27.10
C PHE A 90 2.93 -1.82 25.93
N LEU A 91 2.87 -1.06 24.84
CA LEU A 91 3.83 -1.15 23.75
C LEU A 91 5.11 -0.43 24.18
N ALA A 92 6.23 -1.15 24.17
CA ALA A 92 7.53 -0.56 24.42
C ALA A 92 7.90 0.42 23.29
N PRO A 93 8.65 1.50 23.56
CA PRO A 93 9.22 2.30 22.48
C PRO A 93 10.08 1.45 21.54
N GLY A 94 9.98 1.68 20.23
CA GLY A 94 10.79 0.96 19.24
C GLY A 94 10.19 0.97 17.84
N THR A 95 10.77 0.16 16.95
CA THR A 95 10.33 0.01 15.56
C THR A 95 9.34 -1.14 15.44
N TYR A 96 8.23 -0.92 14.73
CA TYR A 96 7.15 -1.88 14.52
C TYR A 96 6.85 -2.02 13.04
N ARG A 97 6.45 -3.23 12.63
CA ARG A 97 5.90 -3.47 11.31
C ARG A 97 4.41 -3.16 11.32
N LEU A 98 4.01 -2.10 10.61
CA LEU A 98 2.63 -1.69 10.42
C LEU A 98 2.11 -2.21 9.08
N ARG A 99 1.01 -2.95 9.09
CA ARG A 99 0.21 -3.23 7.89
C ARG A 99 -0.89 -2.19 7.75
N ILE A 100 -1.04 -1.68 6.54
CA ILE A 100 -2.14 -0.83 6.12
C ILE A 100 -2.91 -1.60 5.06
N SER A 101 -4.20 -1.78 5.26
CA SER A 101 -5.09 -2.45 4.31
C SER A 101 -6.37 -1.65 4.10
N GLU A 102 -6.99 -1.81 2.94
CA GLU A 102 -8.34 -1.32 2.66
C GLU A 102 -9.30 -2.51 2.66
N VAL A 103 -10.53 -2.31 3.15
CA VAL A 103 -11.48 -3.40 3.45
C VAL A 103 -12.12 -3.98 2.19
N ASP A 104 -12.40 -3.14 1.19
CA ASP A 104 -13.16 -3.49 0.00
C ASP A 104 -12.26 -3.84 -1.21
N GLY A 105 -10.94 -3.91 -1.00
CA GLY A 105 -9.96 -4.29 -2.02
C GLY A 105 -9.62 -3.18 -3.00
N LEU A 106 -9.97 -1.93 -2.69
CA LEU A 106 -9.64 -0.77 -3.53
C LEU A 106 -8.12 -0.59 -3.64
N TYR A 107 -7.40 -0.85 -2.56
CA TYR A 107 -5.94 -0.74 -2.51
C TYR A 107 -5.30 -2.05 -2.08
N GLN A 108 -4.07 -2.29 -2.56
CA GLN A 108 -3.23 -3.37 -2.05
C GLN A 108 -2.83 -3.10 -0.60
N SER A 109 -2.62 -4.17 0.16
CA SER A 109 -2.06 -4.04 1.51
C SER A 109 -0.58 -3.68 1.42
N VAL A 110 -0.14 -2.73 2.24
CA VAL A 110 1.26 -2.34 2.35
C VAL A 110 1.77 -2.55 3.77
N ASP A 111 3.01 -3.00 3.87
CA ASP A 111 3.73 -3.24 5.10
C ASP A 111 4.83 -2.17 5.23
N GLN A 112 4.81 -1.39 6.31
CA GLN A 112 5.71 -0.26 6.55
C GLN A 112 6.33 -0.36 7.95
N ASP A 113 7.64 -0.19 8.05
CA ASP A 113 8.30 -0.05 9.35
C ASP A 113 8.12 1.36 9.90
N VAL A 114 7.59 1.45 11.12
CA VAL A 114 7.30 2.71 11.83
C VAL A 114 7.88 2.70 13.23
N VAL A 115 8.36 3.85 13.70
CA VAL A 115 8.86 4.01 15.08
C VAL A 115 7.70 4.48 15.97
N LEU A 116 7.50 3.85 17.13
CA LEU A 116 6.52 4.26 18.13
C LEU A 116 7.22 4.60 19.47
N PRO A 117 6.87 5.73 20.13
CA PRO A 117 6.20 6.88 19.50
C PRO A 117 7.09 7.48 18.40
N THR A 118 6.47 7.91 17.31
CA THR A 118 7.13 8.45 16.11
C THR A 118 7.69 9.85 16.36
N PRO A 119 8.82 10.22 15.72
CA PRO A 119 9.27 11.61 15.61
C PRO A 119 8.26 12.54 14.91
N LYS A 120 8.55 13.85 14.89
CA LYS A 120 7.64 14.91 14.42
C LYS A 120 7.27 14.86 12.92
N VAL A 121 7.90 14.00 12.12
CA VAL A 121 7.73 13.94 10.66
C VAL A 121 6.78 12.81 10.28
N PRO A 122 5.76 13.05 9.42
CA PRO A 122 4.87 12.01 8.93
C PRO A 122 5.59 10.97 8.07
N TYR A 123 5.20 9.70 8.21
CA TYR A 123 5.56 8.66 7.24
C TYR A 123 4.75 8.85 5.97
N LYS A 124 5.46 8.91 4.85
CA LYS A 124 4.86 9.08 3.53
C LYS A 124 4.61 7.72 2.89
N ILE A 125 3.35 7.39 2.59
CA ILE A 125 2.95 6.08 2.09
C ILE A 125 2.02 6.24 0.89
N ALA A 126 2.48 5.81 -0.29
CA ALA A 126 1.64 5.65 -1.46
C ALA A 126 0.93 4.28 -1.41
N LEU A 127 -0.38 4.27 -1.57
CA LEU A 127 -1.12 3.03 -1.77
C LEU A 127 -1.22 2.71 -3.26
N GLU A 128 -0.93 1.47 -3.62
CA GLU A 128 -1.09 0.99 -4.98
C GLU A 128 -2.50 0.39 -5.19
N PRO A 129 -3.09 0.52 -6.39
CA PRO A 129 -4.41 -0.02 -6.71
C PRO A 129 -4.55 -1.51 -6.46
N GLY A 130 -5.68 -1.87 -5.84
CA GLY A 130 -6.13 -3.24 -5.64
C GLY A 130 -7.01 -3.76 -6.77
N SER A 131 -7.70 -4.88 -6.50
CA SER A 131 -8.51 -5.60 -7.48
C SER A 131 -9.83 -4.93 -7.83
N THR A 132 -10.37 -4.08 -6.94
CA THR A 132 -11.64 -3.38 -7.14
C THR A 132 -11.46 -1.91 -7.46
N TYR A 133 -10.22 -1.45 -7.65
CA TYR A 133 -9.91 -0.05 -7.94
C TYR A 133 -10.60 0.42 -9.23
N PRO A 134 -11.25 1.60 -9.23
CA PRO A 134 -12.01 2.10 -10.38
C PRO A 134 -11.08 2.76 -11.42
N TYR A 135 -10.34 1.93 -12.15
CA TYR A 135 -9.49 2.42 -13.25
C TYR A 135 -10.31 3.18 -14.30
N LEU A 136 -9.67 4.13 -15.00
CA LEU A 136 -10.32 4.86 -16.08
C LEU A 136 -10.82 3.88 -17.16
N PRO A 137 -12.00 4.09 -17.76
CA PRO A 137 -12.53 3.21 -18.82
C PRO A 137 -11.62 3.08 -20.04
N THR A 138 -10.70 4.02 -20.24
CA THR A 138 -9.69 4.04 -21.30
C THR A 138 -8.36 3.39 -20.89
N SER A 139 -8.28 2.77 -19.71
CA SER A 139 -7.05 2.12 -19.25
C SER A 139 -6.86 0.76 -19.93
N THR A 140 -5.63 0.45 -20.28
CA THR A 140 -5.21 -0.91 -20.61
C THR A 140 -4.64 -1.55 -19.35
N GLY A 141 -4.95 -2.83 -19.12
CA GLY A 141 -4.57 -3.56 -17.92
C GLY A 141 -3.79 -4.84 -18.25
N PHE A 142 -2.77 -5.11 -17.46
CA PHE A 142 -2.01 -6.35 -17.42
C PHE A 142 -2.21 -6.99 -16.06
N ARG A 143 -2.34 -8.32 -16.03
CA ARG A 143 -2.36 -9.07 -14.77
C ARG A 143 -1.72 -10.42 -14.96
N GLY A 144 -1.16 -10.98 -13.89
CA GLY A 144 -0.60 -12.32 -13.89
C GLY A 144 -0.22 -12.79 -12.50
N LEU A 145 0.44 -13.94 -12.45
CA LEU A 145 1.10 -14.44 -11.26
C LEU A 145 2.62 -14.40 -11.46
N VAL A 146 3.34 -14.24 -10.35
CA VAL A 146 4.78 -14.42 -10.25
C VAL A 146 5.01 -15.54 -9.24
N LYS A 147 5.77 -16.56 -9.66
CA LYS A 147 6.07 -17.75 -8.86
C LYS A 147 7.56 -18.05 -8.88
N ALA A 148 8.14 -18.48 -7.76
CA ALA A 148 9.48 -19.05 -7.69
C ALA A 148 9.39 -20.52 -7.30
N ALA A 149 9.97 -21.43 -8.11
CA ALA A 149 9.87 -22.87 -7.88
C ALA A 149 8.43 -23.35 -7.63
N ALA A 150 7.49 -22.86 -8.46
CA ALA A 150 6.03 -23.09 -8.38
C ALA A 150 5.31 -22.51 -7.16
N LEU A 151 6.00 -21.85 -6.23
CA LEU A 151 5.40 -21.15 -5.11
C LEU A 151 5.14 -19.68 -5.45
N PRO A 152 4.02 -19.08 -5.01
CA PRO A 152 3.79 -17.64 -5.11
C PRO A 152 4.97 -16.81 -4.60
N LEU A 153 5.42 -15.83 -5.40
CA LEU A 153 6.44 -14.89 -4.97
C LEU A 153 5.81 -13.53 -4.69
N ALA A 154 5.71 -13.19 -3.41
CA ALA A 154 5.20 -11.91 -2.93
C ALA A 154 6.29 -10.83 -2.94
N GLY A 155 5.91 -9.56 -3.06
CA GLY A 155 6.84 -8.43 -2.98
C GLY A 155 7.78 -8.28 -4.19
N ALA A 156 7.55 -9.00 -5.29
CA ALA A 156 8.25 -8.77 -6.54
C ALA A 156 7.71 -7.49 -7.18
N HIS A 157 8.62 -6.62 -7.59
CA HIS A 157 8.34 -5.38 -8.28
C HIS A 157 8.11 -5.65 -9.77
N VAL A 158 6.92 -5.32 -10.26
CA VAL A 158 6.54 -5.46 -11.67
C VAL A 158 6.45 -4.07 -12.30
N GLN A 159 7.19 -3.87 -13.38
CA GLN A 159 7.23 -2.63 -14.14
C GLN A 159 6.95 -2.92 -15.62
N VAL A 160 6.27 -2.00 -16.30
CA VAL A 160 6.05 -2.06 -17.74
C VAL A 160 6.87 -0.95 -18.40
N SER A 161 7.85 -1.33 -19.22
CA SER A 161 8.76 -0.42 -19.90
C SER A 161 7.98 0.58 -20.76
N GLY A 162 8.35 1.87 -20.67
CA GLY A 162 7.68 2.97 -21.37
C GLY A 162 6.49 3.57 -20.62
N PHE A 163 6.14 3.03 -19.44
CA PHE A 163 5.06 3.57 -18.60
C PHE A 163 5.59 3.95 -17.20
N PRO A 164 4.98 4.96 -16.55
CA PRO A 164 5.55 5.58 -15.35
C PRO A 164 5.27 4.80 -14.06
N CYS A 165 4.40 3.80 -14.09
CA CYS A 165 3.97 3.09 -12.89
C CYS A 165 4.78 1.82 -12.67
N SER A 166 4.61 1.26 -11.49
CA SER A 166 4.98 -0.11 -11.14
C SER A 166 3.96 -0.64 -10.13
N THR A 167 3.99 -1.95 -9.88
CA THR A 167 3.14 -2.61 -8.90
C THR A 167 3.97 -3.66 -8.14
N LEU A 168 3.48 -4.15 -7.02
CA LEU A 168 4.07 -5.27 -6.30
C LEU A 168 3.19 -6.50 -6.44
N THR A 169 3.81 -7.68 -6.38
CA THR A 169 3.06 -8.92 -6.25
C THR A 169 2.53 -9.06 -4.82
N ASP A 170 1.26 -9.48 -4.72
CA ASP A 170 0.63 -9.78 -3.46
C ASP A 170 1.13 -11.12 -2.87
N ARG A 171 0.57 -11.52 -1.72
CA ARG A 171 0.92 -12.77 -1.04
C ARG A 171 0.63 -14.04 -1.85
N ALA A 172 -0.28 -13.97 -2.80
CA ALA A 172 -0.59 -15.04 -3.74
C ALA A 172 0.25 -14.93 -5.04
N GLY A 173 1.24 -14.03 -5.08
CA GLY A 173 2.07 -13.77 -6.25
C GLY A 173 1.33 -13.03 -7.36
N GLY A 174 0.08 -12.62 -7.11
CA GLY A 174 -0.75 -11.90 -8.07
C GLY A 174 -0.29 -10.47 -8.21
N TRP A 175 -0.30 -9.96 -9.42
CA TRP A 175 -0.03 -8.56 -9.71
C TRP A 175 -0.98 -8.05 -10.77
N GLN A 176 -1.23 -6.74 -10.71
CA GLN A 176 -2.06 -6.05 -11.69
C GLN A 176 -1.43 -4.68 -11.96
N TYR A 177 -1.39 -4.32 -13.24
CA TYR A 177 -0.80 -3.09 -13.72
C TYR A 177 -1.75 -2.45 -14.72
N TYR A 178 -2.09 -1.19 -14.51
CA TYR A 178 -2.95 -0.45 -15.43
C TYR A 178 -2.27 0.83 -15.84
N PHE A 179 -2.53 1.27 -17.06
CA PHE A 179 -2.01 2.52 -17.60
C PHE A 179 -3.05 3.13 -18.53
N ALA A 180 -3.10 4.46 -18.55
CA ALA A 180 -3.89 5.19 -19.54
C ALA A 180 -3.28 4.97 -20.93
N GLU A 181 -4.13 4.88 -21.96
CA GLU A 181 -3.66 5.04 -23.33
C GLU A 181 -2.94 6.40 -23.44
N PRO A 182 -1.74 6.47 -24.06
CA PRO A 182 -1.17 7.75 -24.42
C PRO A 182 -2.19 8.52 -25.26
N ASP A 183 -2.34 9.81 -24.96
CA ASP A 183 -3.32 10.66 -25.63
C ASP A 183 -3.30 10.44 -27.14
N SER A 184 -4.46 10.51 -27.77
CA SER A 184 -4.76 10.28 -29.20
C SER A 184 -4.01 11.19 -30.20
N SER A 185 -2.91 11.81 -29.77
CA SER A 185 -1.88 12.54 -30.51
C SER A 185 -1.23 11.77 -31.68
N GLY A 186 -1.64 10.53 -31.97
CA GLY A 186 -1.24 9.78 -33.16
C GLY A 186 0.03 8.93 -32.99
N ALA A 187 0.77 9.09 -31.88
CA ALA A 187 1.74 8.10 -31.44
C ALA A 187 0.98 6.93 -30.82
N GLY A 188 0.52 5.98 -31.65
CA GLY A 188 -0.14 4.77 -31.16
C GLY A 188 0.69 4.08 -30.08
N LEU A 189 0.03 3.31 -29.21
CA LEU A 189 0.73 2.43 -28.27
C LEU A 189 1.76 1.59 -29.03
N PRO A 190 2.98 1.41 -28.48
CA PRO A 190 3.91 0.47 -29.08
C PRO A 190 3.21 -0.90 -29.16
N PRO A 191 3.35 -1.65 -30.27
CA PRO A 191 2.66 -2.92 -30.44
C PRO A 191 3.13 -3.96 -29.42
N PHE A 192 4.28 -3.74 -28.79
CA PHE A 192 4.84 -4.54 -27.73
C PHE A 192 5.23 -3.68 -26.53
N VAL A 193 5.13 -4.27 -25.34
CA VAL A 193 5.73 -3.72 -24.12
C VAL A 193 6.62 -4.77 -23.47
N GLU A 194 7.70 -4.33 -22.86
CA GLU A 194 8.52 -5.20 -22.01
C GLU A 194 8.01 -5.09 -20.57
N ILE A 195 7.77 -6.23 -19.95
CA ILE A 195 7.39 -6.36 -18.55
C ILE A 195 8.60 -6.88 -17.80
N VAL A 196 9.05 -6.12 -16.82
CA VAL A 196 10.22 -6.42 -16.00
C VAL A 196 9.76 -6.75 -14.59
N VAL A 197 10.12 -7.93 -14.10
CA VAL A 197 9.84 -8.37 -12.73
C VAL A 197 11.17 -8.48 -11.99
N THR A 198 11.29 -7.75 -10.88
CA THR A 198 12.49 -7.73 -10.02
C THR A 198 12.10 -8.06 -8.59
N HIS A 199 12.78 -9.00 -7.94
CA HIS A 199 12.55 -9.27 -6.51
C HIS A 199 13.75 -8.81 -5.66
N PRO A 200 13.54 -7.96 -4.63
CA PRO A 200 14.62 -7.27 -3.93
C PRO A 200 15.57 -8.23 -3.18
N GLU A 201 15.08 -9.37 -2.70
CA GLU A 201 15.89 -10.31 -1.92
C GLU A 201 16.66 -11.31 -2.78
N THR A 202 16.14 -11.64 -3.96
CA THR A 202 16.74 -12.67 -4.82
C THR A 202 17.58 -12.06 -5.95
N ALA A 203 17.44 -10.74 -6.18
CA ALA A 203 18.06 -10.00 -7.28
C ALA A 203 17.75 -10.59 -8.69
N VAL A 204 16.73 -11.43 -8.81
CA VAL A 204 16.36 -12.02 -10.09
C VAL A 204 15.51 -11.04 -10.90
N ILE A 205 15.83 -10.94 -12.19
CA ILE A 205 15.15 -10.08 -13.15
C ILE A 205 14.56 -10.98 -14.25
N LEU A 206 13.23 -11.02 -14.36
CA LEU A 206 12.54 -11.62 -15.50
C LEU A 206 12.08 -10.52 -16.45
N ARG A 207 12.15 -10.79 -17.75
CA ARG A 207 11.72 -9.88 -18.82
C ARG A 207 10.82 -10.63 -19.77
N ARG A 208 9.74 -10.00 -20.18
CA ARG A 208 8.82 -10.57 -21.17
C ARG A 208 8.23 -9.50 -22.06
N ASN A 209 8.22 -9.77 -23.36
CA ASN A 209 7.55 -8.91 -24.32
C ASN A 209 6.10 -9.37 -24.46
N GLU A 210 5.16 -8.43 -24.34
CA GLU A 210 3.73 -8.67 -24.48
C GLU A 210 3.15 -7.79 -25.57
N VAL A 211 2.27 -8.37 -26.38
CA VAL A 211 1.60 -7.65 -27.48
C VAL A 211 0.36 -6.94 -26.94
N ILE A 212 0.25 -5.65 -27.21
CA ILE A 212 -0.96 -4.87 -26.88
C ILE A 212 -1.95 -5.05 -28.02
N THR A 213 -2.87 -6.00 -27.88
CA THR A 213 -3.79 -6.33 -28.99
C THR A 213 -5.10 -5.54 -29.03
N THR A 214 -5.49 -4.78 -27.99
CA THR A 214 -6.60 -3.79 -27.93
C THR A 214 -7.06 -3.56 -26.48
N ARG A 215 -7.92 -2.54 -26.24
CA ARG A 215 -8.59 -2.15 -24.98
C ARG A 215 -9.24 -3.29 -24.19
N LYS A 216 -8.45 -4.12 -23.50
CA LYS A 216 -8.93 -5.12 -22.53
C LYS A 216 -7.85 -5.39 -21.49
N ILE A 217 -8.27 -5.94 -20.35
CA ILE A 217 -7.37 -6.60 -19.41
C ILE A 217 -6.75 -7.79 -20.14
N VAL A 218 -5.45 -7.74 -20.40
CA VAL A 218 -4.69 -8.83 -21.01
C VAL A 218 -4.20 -9.73 -19.87
N PRO A 219 -4.75 -10.96 -19.73
CA PRO A 219 -4.14 -11.95 -18.85
C PRO A 219 -2.78 -12.32 -19.45
N ILE A 220 -1.72 -12.10 -18.69
CA ILE A 220 -0.37 -12.53 -19.06
C ILE A 220 -0.13 -13.88 -18.43
N ALA A 221 0.50 -14.80 -19.17
CA ALA A 221 0.86 -16.10 -18.60
C ALA A 221 1.85 -15.92 -17.42
N ASP A 222 1.82 -16.82 -16.46
CA ASP A 222 2.60 -16.70 -15.22
C ASP A 222 4.11 -16.51 -15.47
N PHE A 223 4.73 -15.62 -14.70
CA PHE A 223 6.18 -15.58 -14.57
C PHE A 223 6.60 -16.68 -13.60
N THR A 224 7.48 -17.58 -14.05
CA THR A 224 8.05 -18.64 -13.20
C THR A 224 9.56 -18.47 -13.16
N PHE A 225 10.12 -18.32 -11.95
CA PHE A 225 11.55 -18.45 -11.66
C PHE A 225 11.94 -19.92 -11.48
#